data_AF-A0A2H0MPV3-F1
#
_entry.id   AF-A0A2H0MPV3-F1
#
_cell.length_a   1.000
_cell.length_b   1.000
_cell.length_c   1.000
_cell.angle_alpha   90.00
_cell.angle_beta   90.00
_cell.angle_gamma   90.00
#
_symmetry.space_group_name_H-M   'P 1'
#
loop_
_entity.id
_entity.type
_entity.pdbx_description
1 polymer ?
#
loop_
_entity_poly.entity_id
_entity_poly.type
_entity_poly.pdbx_seq_one_letter_code
_entity_poly.pdbx_strand_id
1 'polypeptide(L)'
;MAETNCVRQLRENMMMSKAELARKASVTVQTIDRIEKGKECRVDTKRKIILALGYKLADRSRIFMNEENNENVIATLNSVQHD
;
A
#
# COMPACT_ATOMS: atom_id res chain seq x y z
N MET A 1 2.28 -13.90 -14.29
CA MET A 1 1.36 -14.33 -13.21
C MET A 1 0.82 -13.06 -12.58
N ALA A 2 -0.50 -12.89 -12.44
CA ALA A 2 -1.06 -11.65 -11.91
C ALA A 2 -0.73 -11.54 -10.41
N GLU A 3 -0.03 -10.47 -10.01
CA GLU A 3 0.36 -10.28 -8.62
C GLU A 3 -0.89 -10.04 -7.75
N THR A 4 -1.04 -10.86 -6.72
CA THR A 4 -2.24 -10.83 -5.88
C THR A 4 -2.15 -9.63 -4.93
N ASN A 5 -3.10 -8.70 -5.01
CA ASN A 5 -3.20 -7.52 -4.15
C ASN A 5 -4.64 -7.36 -3.63
N CYS A 6 -4.77 -6.78 -2.44
CA CYS A 6 -6.07 -6.59 -1.78
C CYS A 6 -6.67 -5.20 -2.05
N VAL A 7 -6.05 -4.38 -2.90
CA VAL A 7 -6.43 -2.97 -3.10
C VAL A 7 -7.89 -2.84 -3.54
N ARG A 8 -8.33 -3.69 -4.48
CA ARG A 8 -9.71 -3.69 -4.96
C ARG A 8 -10.71 -4.01 -3.84
N GLN A 9 -10.44 -5.06 -3.07
CA GLN A 9 -11.33 -5.50 -1.99
C GLN A 9 -11.41 -4.44 -0.90
N LEU A 10 -10.27 -3.86 -0.50
CA LEU A 10 -10.23 -2.78 0.49
C LEU A 10 -11.00 -1.54 0.02
N ARG A 11 -10.85 -1.18 -1.25
CA ARG A 11 -11.60 -0.07 -1.85
C ARG A 11 -13.11 -0.34 -1.83
N GLU A 12 -13.54 -1.54 -2.22
CA GLU A 12 -14.96 -1.94 -2.24
C GLU A 12 -15.55 -2.02 -0.83
N ASN A 13 -14.80 -2.52 0.15
CA ASN A 13 -15.20 -2.55 1.57
C ASN A 13 -15.43 -1.14 2.14
N MET A 14 -14.69 -0.15 1.64
CA MET A 14 -14.86 1.27 2.01
C MET A 14 -15.91 2.00 1.16
N MET A 15 -16.66 1.28 0.31
CA MET A 15 -17.63 1.85 -0.65
C MET A 15 -17.04 2.96 -1.52
N MET A 16 -15.75 2.87 -1.84
CA MET A 16 -15.02 3.91 -2.55
C MET A 16 -14.95 3.58 -4.05
N SER A 17 -15.18 4.55 -4.93
CA SER A 17 -14.96 4.38 -6.37
C SER A 17 -13.47 4.42 -6.72
N LYS A 18 -13.09 3.87 -7.90
CA LYS A 18 -11.69 3.96 -8.40
C LYS A 18 -11.21 5.42 -8.50
N ALA A 19 -12.12 6.33 -8.90
CA ALA A 19 -11.83 7.74 -9.02
C ALA A 19 -11.59 8.41 -7.67
N GLU A 20 -12.35 8.04 -6.63
CA GLU A 20 -12.14 8.55 -5.29
C GLU A 20 -10.82 8.09 -4.67
N LEU A 21 -10.48 6.81 -4.82
CA LEU A 21 -9.20 6.30 -4.37
C LEU A 21 -8.04 7.01 -5.09
N ALA A 22 -8.16 7.21 -6.40
CA ALA A 22 -7.17 7.93 -7.20
C ALA A 22 -6.97 9.37 -6.72
N ARG A 23 -8.07 10.09 -6.45
CA ARG A 23 -8.03 11.45 -5.89
C ARG A 23 -7.36 11.50 -4.52
N LYS A 24 -7.76 10.61 -3.59
CA LYS A 24 -7.17 10.52 -2.25
C LYS A 24 -5.68 10.18 -2.27
N ALA A 25 -5.27 9.27 -3.17
CA ALA A 25 -3.88 8.87 -3.34
C ALA A 25 -3.08 9.83 -4.25
N SER A 26 -3.68 10.91 -4.77
CA SER A 26 -3.03 11.83 -5.71
C SER A 26 -2.40 11.12 -6.92
N VAL A 27 -3.11 10.17 -7.51
CA VAL A 27 -2.71 9.41 -8.70
C VAL A 27 -3.83 9.39 -9.74
N THR A 28 -3.53 8.87 -10.94
CA THR A 28 -4.52 8.72 -12.00
C THR A 28 -5.39 7.48 -11.80
N VAL A 29 -6.64 7.52 -12.27
CA VAL A 29 -7.56 6.36 -12.22
C VAL A 29 -6.99 5.15 -12.97
N GLN A 30 -6.29 5.38 -14.09
CA GLN A 30 -5.57 4.31 -14.82
C GLN A 30 -4.49 3.64 -13.98
N THR A 31 -3.84 4.38 -13.07
CA THR A 31 -2.84 3.82 -12.17
C THR A 31 -3.49 2.89 -11.15
N ILE A 32 -4.61 3.30 -10.56
CA ILE A 32 -5.41 2.41 -9.68
C ILE A 32 -5.86 1.16 -10.42
N ASP A 33 -6.40 1.29 -11.64
CA ASP A 33 -6.87 0.15 -12.44
C ASP A 33 -5.75 -0.86 -12.75
N ARG A 34 -4.55 -0.36 -13.07
CA ARG A 34 -3.36 -1.21 -13.28
C ARG A 34 -2.96 -1.93 -12.00
N ILE A 35 -2.99 -1.24 -10.86
CA ILE A 35 -2.61 -1.81 -9.57
C ILE A 35 -3.61 -2.88 -9.13
N GLU A 36 -4.92 -2.63 -9.27
CA GLU A 36 -5.95 -3.63 -8.98
C GLU A 36 -5.79 -4.90 -9.85
N LYS A 37 -5.24 -4.75 -11.06
CA LYS A 37 -4.90 -5.87 -11.96
C LYS A 37 -3.59 -6.58 -11.61
N GLY A 38 -2.91 -6.19 -10.54
CA GLY A 38 -1.66 -6.82 -10.11
C GLY A 38 -0.46 -6.41 -10.94
N LYS A 39 -0.43 -5.16 -11.43
CA LYS A 39 0.77 -4.61 -12.06
C LYS A 39 1.62 -3.86 -11.04
N GLU A 40 2.94 -3.97 -11.20
CA GLU A 40 3.91 -3.22 -10.43
C GLU A 40 3.69 -1.69 -10.55
N CYS A 41 3.96 -1.01 -9.44
CA CYS A 41 3.94 0.45 -9.35
C CYS A 41 5.07 0.94 -8.45
N ARG A 42 5.38 2.23 -8.54
CA ARG A 42 6.44 2.87 -7.74
C ARG A 42 6.12 2.74 -6.25
N VAL A 43 7.16 2.58 -5.44
CA VAL A 43 7.06 2.54 -3.96
C VAL A 43 6.30 3.77 -3.43
N ASP A 44 6.54 4.94 -3.99
CA ASP A 44 5.82 6.18 -3.66
C ASP A 44 4.31 6.07 -3.89
N THR A 45 3.90 5.46 -5.01
CA THR A 45 2.49 5.21 -5.32
C THR A 45 1.85 4.24 -4.33
N LYS A 46 2.58 3.19 -3.94
CA LYS A 46 2.11 2.24 -2.91
C LYS A 46 1.88 2.96 -1.59
N ARG A 47 2.84 3.79 -1.14
CA ARG A 47 2.69 4.61 0.09
C ARG A 47 1.45 5.50 0.04
N LYS A 48 1.24 6.21 -1.07
CA LYS A 48 0.06 7.06 -1.27
C LYS A 48 -1.26 6.29 -1.18
N ILE A 49 -1.32 5.09 -1.77
CA ILE A 49 -2.51 4.24 -1.74
C ILE A 49 -2.78 3.71 -0.33
N ILE A 50 -1.75 3.27 0.39
CA ILE A 50 -1.86 2.80 1.78
C ILE A 50 -2.48 3.90 2.66
N LEU A 51 -1.94 5.12 2.55
CA LEU A 51 -2.43 6.28 3.30
C LEU A 51 -3.86 6.67 2.87
N ALA A 52 -4.17 6.60 1.57
CA ALA A 52 -5.50 6.90 1.05
C ALA A 52 -6.58 5.91 1.52
N LEU A 53 -6.19 4.66 1.76
CA LEU A 53 -7.03 3.62 2.36
C LEU A 53 -7.11 3.72 3.89
N GLY A 54 -6.36 4.64 4.52
CA GLY A 54 -6.37 4.86 5.97
C GLY A 54 -5.50 3.90 6.78
N TYR A 55 -4.56 3.20 6.12
CA TYR A 55 -3.65 2.26 6.77
C TYR A 55 -2.28 2.89 7.06
N LYS A 56 -1.49 2.23 7.92
CA LYS A 56 -0.11 2.64 8.17
C LYS A 56 0.82 2.03 7.13
N LEU A 57 1.96 2.65 6.89
CA LEU A 57 2.97 2.13 5.95
C LEU A 57 3.47 0.72 6.34
N ALA A 58 3.38 0.36 7.63
CA ALA A 58 3.68 -0.98 8.13
C ALA A 58 2.68 -2.05 7.64
N ASP A 59 1.44 -1.67 7.32
CA ASP A 59 0.40 -2.58 6.78
C ASP A 59 0.59 -2.85 5.29
N ARG A 60 1.71 -2.40 4.67
CA ARG A 60 2.00 -2.61 3.25
C ARG A 60 1.88 -4.07 2.85
N SER A 61 2.45 -4.99 3.62
CA SER A 61 2.43 -6.43 3.32
C SER A 61 1.03 -7.03 3.38
N ARG A 62 0.11 -6.44 4.16
CA ARG A 62 -1.30 -6.83 4.19
C ARG A 62 -2.07 -6.38 2.95
N ILE A 63 -1.70 -5.25 2.38
CA ILE A 63 -2.38 -4.64 1.23
C ILE A 63 -1.80 -5.18 -0.09
N PHE A 64 -0.47 -5.32 -0.14
CA PHE A 64 0.30 -5.82 -1.26
C PHE A 64 1.01 -7.11 -0.80
N MET A 65 0.33 -8.25 -0.92
CA MET A 65 0.76 -9.57 -0.44
C MET A 65 2.07 -10.11 -1.06
N ASN A 66 2.66 -9.40 -2.04
CA ASN A 66 3.86 -9.81 -2.76
C ASN A 66 5.14 -9.07 -2.29
N GLU A 67 5.08 -8.35 -1.17
CA GLU A 67 6.23 -7.64 -0.60
C GLU A 67 6.67 -8.22 0.74
N GLU A 68 6.94 -9.51 0.76
CA GLU A 68 7.96 -10.04 1.65
C GLU A 68 9.29 -9.94 0.91
N ASN A 69 9.98 -8.81 1.07
CA ASN A 69 11.43 -8.67 1.02
C ASN A 69 11.77 -7.18 1.13
N ASN A 70 12.19 -6.78 2.34
CA ASN A 70 13.28 -5.84 2.64
C ASN A 70 12.95 -4.71 3.65
N GLU A 71 13.66 -4.79 4.80
CA GLU A 71 14.02 -3.78 5.81
C GLU A 71 12.95 -3.25 6.78
N ASN A 72 12.70 -4.01 7.85
CA ASN A 72 12.30 -3.45 9.15
C ASN A 72 12.95 -4.22 10.32
N VAL A 73 14.26 -4.48 10.22
CA VAL A 73 15.08 -5.01 11.34
C VAL A 73 15.86 -3.90 12.06
N ILE A 74 15.89 -2.65 11.56
CA ILE A 74 16.78 -1.58 12.09
C ILE A 74 16.00 -0.44 12.79
N ALA A 75 14.95 -0.75 13.53
CA ALA A 75 14.30 0.24 14.41
C ALA A 75 14.19 -0.18 15.87
N THR A 76 14.59 -1.40 16.23
CA THR A 76 14.50 -1.90 17.62
C THR A 76 15.84 -1.86 18.37
N LEU A 77 16.92 -1.31 17.78
CA LEU A 77 18.25 -1.27 18.41
C LEU A 77 18.64 0.08 19.07
N ASN A 78 17.82 1.13 18.96
CA ASN A 78 18.19 2.47 19.45
C ASN A 78 17.30 3.00 20.58
N SER A 79 17.03 2.22 21.64
CA SER A 79 16.48 2.77 22.89
C SER A 79 16.58 1.80 24.09
N VAL A 80 17.78 1.46 24.57
CA VAL A 80 18.07 1.36 26.04
C VAL A 80 19.59 1.58 26.24
N GLN A 81 20.01 2.83 26.30
CA GLN A 81 21.12 3.21 27.18
C GLN A 81 20.49 3.59 28.52
N HIS A 82 20.71 2.78 29.54
CA HIS A 82 20.74 3.24 30.93
C HIS A 82 21.59 2.25 31.72
N ASP A 83 22.88 2.57 31.83
CA ASP A 83 23.61 2.38 33.09
C ASP A 83 23.34 3.61 33.97
#